data_AF-A0A3P3QJ20-F1
#
_entry.id   AF-A0A3P3QJ20-F1
#
_cell.length_a   1.000
_cell.length_b   1.000
_cell.length_c   1.000
_cell.angle_alpha   90.00
_cell.angle_beta   90.00
_cell.angle_gamma   90.00
#
_symmetry.space_group_name_H-M   'P 1'
#
loop_
_entity.id
_entity.type
_entity.pdbx_description
1 polymer ?
#
loop_
_entity_poly.entity_id
_entity_poly.type
_entity_poly.pdbx_seq_one_letter_code
_entity_poly.pdbx_strand_id
1 'polypeptide(L)'
;MFSLETLAQQSAPLSHIALSDGLTEFPTELYRFSDSLEILDLSGNQLSDLPADLHRFKKLKRLFLTANHFRHIPAVLSHCPALIMLSFKGNQLSQFAEASLPQQLEWLILTDNQLTELPKDFGRYTKLRKVALAGNRLSALPDSMQQCRDLALLRLSLNQFAFFPDWLFELPKLAWLALGANPACPVPEAHAITAHRLSDYQLLQKLGEGASGVIYQARFAQDAELVALKQFKGWVTSDGCPQDEMNNYLNAGAHPNLIAVKARLKDSELPGLVMELVPSSFTVLGQPPSFVSCTRDTFTQGQCFTLVQLKQLAQQVTKVMAHLHQRQIAHGDLYAHNMLVNAQHQLYLGDFGAATALKALPRQQQQLFCALEVRAFAYWLLDMRSLLPAAEQLMFDEQFSTVLSQCLQASVGLRPDFGQLTGVFSI
;
A
#
# COMPACT_ATOMS: atom_id res chain seq x y z
N MET A 1 -20.20 4.92 -15.01
CA MET A 1 -19.41 6.05 -15.54
C MET A 1 -20.39 6.97 -16.25
N PHE A 2 -20.41 8.25 -15.92
CA PHE A 2 -21.27 9.23 -16.58
C PHE A 2 -20.51 9.86 -17.76
N SER A 3 -21.25 10.27 -18.80
CA SER A 3 -20.83 11.33 -19.75
C SER A 3 -21.51 12.65 -19.38
N LEU A 4 -21.03 13.77 -19.94
CA LEU A 4 -21.69 15.07 -19.75
C LEU A 4 -23.16 15.05 -20.19
N GLU A 5 -23.47 14.37 -21.29
CA GLU A 5 -24.84 14.23 -21.80
C GLU A 5 -25.74 13.48 -20.82
N THR A 6 -25.27 12.36 -20.25
CA THR A 6 -26.06 11.58 -19.28
C THR A 6 -26.25 12.32 -17.96
N LEU A 7 -25.27 13.11 -17.53
CA LEU A 7 -25.40 13.99 -16.37
C LEU A 7 -26.40 15.12 -16.63
N ALA A 8 -26.45 15.62 -17.86
CA ALA A 8 -27.37 16.68 -18.21
C ALA A 8 -28.84 16.27 -18.08
N GLN A 9 -29.13 14.99 -18.31
CA GLN A 9 -30.47 14.40 -18.20
C GLN A 9 -30.83 14.02 -16.76
N GLN A 10 -29.89 14.03 -15.82
CA GLN A 10 -30.14 13.63 -14.45
C GLN A 10 -30.68 14.79 -13.60
N SER A 11 -31.83 14.54 -12.96
CA SER A 11 -32.50 15.49 -12.07
C SER A 11 -32.48 15.05 -10.60
N ALA A 12 -32.27 13.76 -10.33
CA ALA A 12 -32.18 13.24 -8.97
C ALA A 12 -30.82 13.57 -8.33
N PRO A 13 -30.77 13.80 -7.00
CA PRO A 13 -29.51 14.01 -6.30
C PRO A 13 -28.58 12.81 -6.47
N LEU A 14 -27.30 13.09 -6.72
CA LEU A 14 -26.26 12.07 -6.86
C LEU A 14 -25.20 12.27 -5.80
N SER A 15 -24.93 11.23 -5.01
CA SER A 15 -23.84 11.24 -4.05
C SER A 15 -22.49 10.92 -4.69
N HIS A 16 -22.45 10.11 -5.75
CA HIS A 16 -21.21 9.70 -6.41
C HIS A 16 -21.28 9.96 -7.92
N ILE A 17 -20.26 10.62 -8.47
CA ILE A 17 -20.11 10.88 -9.90
C ILE A 17 -18.70 10.48 -10.32
N ALA A 18 -18.60 9.75 -11.44
CA ALA A 18 -17.34 9.44 -12.12
C ALA A 18 -17.44 9.84 -13.59
N LEU A 19 -16.53 10.70 -14.05
CA LEU A 19 -16.47 11.28 -15.40
C LEU A 19 -15.06 11.15 -15.97
N SER A 20 -14.95 10.58 -17.17
CA SER A 20 -13.70 10.44 -17.92
C SER A 20 -14.02 10.65 -19.39
N ASP A 21 -14.19 11.92 -19.77
CA ASP A 21 -14.74 12.36 -21.08
C ASP A 21 -13.78 13.34 -21.78
N GLY A 22 -12.48 13.21 -21.51
CA GLY A 22 -11.45 14.09 -22.07
C GLY A 22 -11.55 15.55 -21.61
N LEU A 23 -12.09 15.80 -20.41
CA LEU A 23 -12.40 17.13 -19.91
C LEU A 23 -11.13 18.00 -19.79
N THR A 24 -11.13 19.17 -20.42
CA THR A 24 -10.05 20.18 -20.28
C THR A 24 -10.34 21.20 -19.19
N GLU A 25 -11.60 21.34 -18.79
CA GLU A 25 -12.07 22.23 -17.73
C GLU A 25 -13.09 21.54 -16.83
N PHE A 26 -13.30 22.09 -15.64
CA PHE A 26 -14.28 21.55 -14.71
C PHE A 26 -15.71 21.77 -15.24
N PRO A 27 -16.52 20.71 -15.40
CA PRO A 27 -17.82 20.83 -16.03
C PRO A 27 -18.84 21.50 -15.10
N THR A 28 -19.42 22.60 -15.56
CA THR A 28 -20.38 23.40 -14.77
C THR A 28 -21.67 22.65 -14.43
N GLU A 29 -21.99 21.59 -15.17
CA GLU A 29 -23.12 20.72 -14.94
C GLU A 29 -23.08 20.07 -13.56
N LEU A 30 -21.89 19.85 -13.00
CA LEU A 30 -21.70 19.25 -11.68
C LEU A 30 -22.30 20.10 -10.55
N TYR A 31 -22.37 21.43 -10.72
CA TYR A 31 -22.90 22.31 -9.66
C TYR A 31 -24.36 22.01 -9.31
N ARG A 32 -25.12 21.35 -10.19
CA ARG A 32 -26.47 20.86 -9.90
C ARG A 32 -26.52 19.87 -8.74
N PHE A 33 -25.40 19.19 -8.46
CA PHE A 33 -25.28 18.20 -7.40
C PHE A 33 -24.55 18.72 -6.17
N SER A 34 -24.27 20.04 -6.06
CA SER A 34 -23.45 20.63 -4.99
C SER A 34 -23.92 20.28 -3.57
N ASP A 35 -25.22 20.08 -3.40
CA ASP A 35 -25.85 19.79 -2.10
C ASP A 35 -25.94 18.29 -1.77
N SER A 36 -25.51 17.43 -2.69
CA SER A 36 -25.61 15.97 -2.56
C SER A 36 -24.31 15.21 -2.80
N LEU A 37 -23.40 15.76 -3.61
CA LEU A 37 -22.19 15.07 -4.07
C LEU A 37 -21.19 14.86 -2.93
N GLU A 38 -20.84 13.61 -2.68
CA GLU A 38 -19.86 13.17 -1.68
C GLU A 38 -18.58 12.62 -2.31
N ILE A 39 -18.68 11.98 -3.48
CA ILE A 39 -17.54 11.41 -4.21
C ILE A 39 -17.55 11.92 -5.64
N LEU A 40 -16.46 12.58 -6.03
CA LEU A 40 -16.24 13.03 -7.39
C LEU A 40 -14.95 12.41 -7.93
N ASP A 41 -15.09 11.62 -8.99
CA ASP A 41 -13.98 11.05 -9.73
C ASP A 41 -13.90 11.69 -11.13
N LEU A 42 -12.84 12.46 -11.36
CA LEU A 42 -12.49 13.11 -12.62
C LEU A 42 -11.18 12.52 -13.17
N SER A 43 -10.88 11.26 -12.85
CA SER A 43 -9.67 10.59 -13.33
C SER A 43 -9.69 10.38 -14.85
N GLY A 44 -8.52 10.43 -15.50
CA GLY A 44 -8.40 10.17 -16.95
C GLY A 44 -8.88 11.32 -17.83
N ASN A 45 -8.80 12.56 -17.35
CA ASN A 45 -9.13 13.77 -18.11
C ASN A 45 -7.87 14.61 -18.37
N GLN A 46 -8.04 15.85 -18.83
CA GLN A 46 -6.96 16.78 -19.19
C GLN A 46 -7.02 18.05 -18.32
N LEU A 47 -7.56 17.96 -17.10
CA LEU A 47 -7.72 19.08 -16.20
C LEU A 47 -6.36 19.57 -15.70
N SER A 48 -6.18 20.89 -15.66
CA SER A 48 -4.99 21.53 -15.11
C SER A 48 -5.25 22.40 -13.87
N ASP A 49 -6.53 22.69 -13.58
CA ASP A 49 -6.96 23.47 -12.42
C ASP A 49 -8.39 23.09 -11.99
N LEU A 50 -8.85 23.65 -10.87
CA LEU A 50 -10.20 23.54 -10.32
C LEU A 50 -10.83 24.93 -10.20
N PRO A 51 -12.17 25.04 -10.29
CA PRO A 51 -12.83 26.34 -10.25
C PRO A 51 -12.76 26.95 -8.85
N ALA A 52 -12.65 28.28 -8.76
CA ALA A 52 -12.49 29.03 -7.50
C ALA A 52 -13.66 28.82 -6.50
N ASP A 53 -14.81 28.38 -6.97
CA ASP A 53 -16.02 28.13 -6.19
C ASP A 53 -16.28 26.64 -5.93
N LEU A 54 -15.28 25.75 -6.09
CA LEU A 54 -15.39 24.32 -5.75
C LEU A 54 -15.83 24.08 -4.29
N HIS A 55 -15.53 25.03 -3.39
CA HIS A 55 -15.99 24.99 -2.00
C HIS A 55 -17.52 25.00 -1.84
N ARG A 56 -18.30 25.23 -2.91
CA ARG A 56 -19.77 25.09 -2.94
C ARG A 56 -20.23 23.65 -2.75
N PHE A 57 -19.41 22.65 -3.09
CA PHE A 57 -19.71 21.23 -2.85
C PHE A 57 -19.52 20.88 -1.37
N LYS A 58 -20.43 21.33 -0.51
CA LYS A 58 -20.30 21.24 0.96
C LYS A 58 -20.22 19.82 1.51
N LYS A 59 -20.70 18.83 0.75
CA LYS A 59 -20.68 17.42 1.12
C LYS A 59 -19.54 16.63 0.45
N LEU A 60 -18.72 17.24 -0.40
CA LEU A 60 -17.66 16.55 -1.12
C LEU A 60 -16.58 16.07 -0.14
N LYS A 61 -16.52 14.74 0.04
CA LYS A 61 -15.60 14.05 0.93
C LYS A 61 -14.38 13.50 0.20
N ARG A 62 -14.55 13.12 -1.07
CA ARG A 62 -13.52 12.43 -1.87
C ARG A 62 -13.43 13.00 -3.26
N LEU A 63 -12.22 13.40 -3.65
CA LEU A 63 -11.93 13.94 -4.97
C LEU A 63 -10.77 13.17 -5.62
N PHE A 64 -11.03 12.55 -6.77
CA PHE A 64 -10.02 11.86 -7.56
C PHE A 64 -9.73 12.63 -8.84
N LEU A 65 -8.46 12.97 -9.04
CA LEU A 65 -7.93 13.72 -10.18
C LEU A 65 -6.76 12.95 -10.80
N THR A 66 -6.83 11.62 -10.77
CA THR A 66 -5.76 10.73 -11.26
C THR A 66 -5.57 10.91 -12.77
N ALA A 67 -4.35 10.85 -13.29
CA ALA A 67 -4.06 10.94 -14.71
C ALA A 67 -4.71 12.18 -15.38
N ASN A 68 -4.30 13.37 -14.91
CA ASN A 68 -4.69 14.68 -15.45
C ASN A 68 -3.43 15.51 -15.77
N HIS A 69 -3.55 16.83 -15.90
CA HIS A 69 -2.46 17.75 -16.27
C HIS A 69 -2.16 18.80 -15.19
N PHE A 70 -2.45 18.49 -13.92
CA PHE A 70 -2.15 19.40 -12.81
C PHE A 70 -0.63 19.55 -12.62
N ARG A 71 -0.18 20.82 -12.52
CA ARG A 71 1.22 21.18 -12.20
C ARG A 71 1.40 21.74 -10.79
N HIS A 72 0.31 22.13 -10.16
CA HIS A 72 0.25 22.64 -8.79
C HIS A 72 -1.01 22.09 -8.10
N ILE A 73 -1.03 22.16 -6.77
CA ILE A 73 -2.25 21.87 -5.99
C ILE A 73 -3.14 23.12 -5.95
N PRO A 74 -4.38 23.10 -6.48
CA PRO A 74 -5.26 24.26 -6.50
C PRO A 74 -5.61 24.75 -5.09
N ALA A 75 -5.39 26.04 -4.83
CA ALA A 75 -5.61 26.64 -3.51
C ALA A 75 -7.08 26.61 -3.04
N VAL A 76 -8.04 26.44 -3.96
CA VAL A 76 -9.47 26.30 -3.61
C VAL A 76 -9.73 25.10 -2.70
N LEU A 77 -8.90 24.05 -2.77
CA LEU A 77 -9.08 22.82 -2.00
C LEU A 77 -9.05 23.06 -0.50
N SER A 78 -8.24 24.02 -0.01
CA SER A 78 -8.19 24.37 1.42
C SER A 78 -9.53 24.89 1.97
N HIS A 79 -10.43 25.32 1.10
CA HIS A 79 -11.76 25.83 1.44
C HIS A 79 -12.86 24.76 1.36
N CYS A 80 -12.55 23.51 0.99
CA CYS A 80 -13.51 22.42 0.92
C CYS A 80 -13.69 21.78 2.32
N PRO A 81 -14.82 22.03 3.02
CA PRO A 81 -14.93 21.77 4.46
C PRO A 81 -15.11 20.30 4.83
N ALA A 82 -15.58 19.47 3.90
CA ALA A 82 -15.84 18.05 4.11
C ALA A 82 -14.78 17.14 3.46
N LEU A 83 -13.82 17.71 2.72
CA LEU A 83 -12.87 16.93 1.94
C LEU A 83 -11.87 16.22 2.85
N ILE A 84 -11.90 14.89 2.85
CA ILE A 84 -11.05 14.01 3.67
C ILE A 84 -10.11 13.14 2.85
N MET A 85 -10.37 13.00 1.54
CA MET A 85 -9.55 12.17 0.64
C MET A 85 -9.33 12.88 -0.69
N LEU A 86 -8.07 12.91 -1.12
CA LEU A 86 -7.64 13.59 -2.34
C LEU A 86 -6.59 12.76 -3.08
N SER A 87 -6.78 12.59 -4.39
CA SER A 87 -5.81 11.93 -5.27
C SER A 87 -5.45 12.80 -6.46
N PHE A 88 -4.15 13.01 -6.66
CA PHE A 88 -3.52 13.56 -7.86
C PHE A 88 -2.54 12.56 -8.48
N LYS A 89 -2.76 11.25 -8.32
CA LYS A 89 -1.86 10.23 -8.86
C LYS A 89 -1.61 10.42 -10.37
N GLY A 90 -0.37 10.31 -10.84
CA GLY A 90 -0.06 10.36 -12.27
C GLY A 90 -0.33 11.74 -12.90
N ASN A 91 0.08 12.81 -12.23
CA ASN A 91 -0.01 14.19 -12.74
C ASN A 91 1.41 14.75 -12.99
N GLN A 92 1.52 16.06 -13.13
CA GLN A 92 2.78 16.77 -13.37
C GLN A 92 3.09 17.74 -12.22
N LEU A 93 2.62 17.44 -11.00
CA LEU A 93 2.76 18.33 -9.85
C LEU A 93 4.24 18.57 -9.57
N SER A 94 4.65 19.83 -9.69
CA SER A 94 6.00 20.30 -9.34
C SER A 94 5.96 21.34 -8.21
N GLN A 95 4.77 21.82 -7.87
CA GLN A 95 4.53 22.84 -6.85
C GLN A 95 3.49 22.38 -5.83
N PHE A 96 3.81 22.52 -4.55
CA PHE A 96 2.90 22.30 -3.43
C PHE A 96 3.04 23.47 -2.46
N ALA A 97 2.15 24.45 -2.61
CA ALA A 97 2.11 25.63 -1.75
C ALA A 97 1.64 25.30 -0.32
N GLU A 98 2.12 26.09 0.65
CA GLU A 98 1.64 26.06 2.03
C GLU A 98 0.14 26.30 2.10
N ALA A 99 -0.52 25.73 3.11
CA ALA A 99 -1.96 25.90 3.35
C ALA A 99 -2.92 25.53 2.18
N SER A 100 -2.47 24.81 1.14
CA SER A 100 -3.29 24.56 -0.05
C SER A 100 -4.32 23.43 0.10
N LEU A 101 -4.18 22.60 1.14
CA LEU A 101 -5.10 21.50 1.45
C LEU A 101 -5.97 21.77 2.70
N PRO A 102 -7.12 21.09 2.84
CA PRO A 102 -7.91 21.14 4.06
C PRO A 102 -7.20 20.49 5.26
N GLN A 103 -7.40 21.04 6.47
CA GLN A 103 -6.76 20.52 7.69
C GLN A 103 -7.35 19.19 8.16
N GLN A 104 -8.59 18.87 7.77
CA GLN A 104 -9.26 17.61 8.08
C GLN A 104 -8.87 16.45 7.14
N LEU A 105 -7.95 16.68 6.20
CA LEU A 105 -7.56 15.67 5.23
C LEU A 105 -6.96 14.45 5.93
N GLU A 106 -7.47 13.26 5.61
CA GLU A 106 -7.02 11.99 6.17
C GLU A 106 -6.19 11.17 5.17
N TRP A 107 -6.46 11.33 3.87
CA TRP A 107 -5.80 10.57 2.82
C TRP A 107 -5.38 11.47 1.65
N LEU A 108 -4.07 11.50 1.40
CA LEU A 108 -3.45 12.23 0.29
C LEU A 108 -2.65 11.28 -0.61
N ILE A 109 -2.98 11.23 -1.91
CA ILE A 109 -2.25 10.46 -2.92
C ILE A 109 -1.64 11.42 -3.94
N LEU A 110 -0.33 11.50 -3.96
CA LEU A 110 0.47 12.30 -4.90
C LEU A 110 1.51 11.43 -5.64
N THR A 111 1.27 10.11 -5.68
CA THR A 111 2.11 9.14 -6.41
C THR A 111 2.30 9.54 -7.87
N ASP A 112 3.50 9.32 -8.41
CA ASP A 112 3.82 9.54 -9.83
C ASP A 112 3.58 11.01 -10.25
N ASN A 113 4.42 11.89 -9.71
CA ASN A 113 4.42 13.33 -9.94
C ASN A 113 5.88 13.83 -10.03
N GLN A 114 6.10 15.14 -9.94
CA GLN A 114 7.41 15.77 -10.13
C GLN A 114 7.83 16.65 -8.94
N LEU A 115 7.28 16.40 -7.75
CA LEU A 115 7.54 17.21 -6.56
C LEU A 115 8.99 17.04 -6.11
N THR A 116 9.68 18.15 -5.92
CA THR A 116 11.05 18.20 -5.38
C THR A 116 11.07 18.47 -3.88
N GLU A 117 10.02 19.09 -3.36
CA GLU A 117 9.85 19.38 -1.93
C GLU A 117 8.37 19.33 -1.53
N LEU A 118 8.14 19.21 -0.22
CA LEU A 118 6.85 19.43 0.42
C LEU A 118 6.88 20.78 1.16
N PRO A 119 5.73 21.44 1.35
CA PRO A 119 5.69 22.72 2.05
C PRO A 119 6.19 22.60 3.50
N LYS A 120 6.84 23.66 4.00
CA LYS A 120 7.45 23.65 5.35
C LYS A 120 6.42 23.48 6.46
N ASP A 121 5.17 23.86 6.22
CA ASP A 121 4.05 23.76 7.15
C ASP A 121 3.27 22.44 7.05
N PHE A 122 3.75 21.42 6.31
CA PHE A 122 3.03 20.15 6.08
C PHE A 122 2.53 19.48 7.37
N GLY A 123 3.26 19.65 8.48
CA GLY A 123 2.86 19.20 9.83
C GLY A 123 1.48 19.68 10.29
N ARG A 124 0.92 20.74 9.70
CA ARG A 124 -0.43 21.23 10.00
C ARG A 124 -1.53 20.21 9.71
N TYR A 125 -1.29 19.27 8.81
CA TYR A 125 -2.25 18.23 8.42
C TYR A 125 -2.23 17.05 9.41
N THR A 126 -2.51 17.36 10.67
CA THR A 126 -2.40 16.42 11.81
C THR A 126 -3.37 15.25 11.74
N LYS A 127 -4.39 15.31 10.88
CA LYS A 127 -5.39 14.25 10.65
C LYS A 127 -4.99 13.25 9.56
N LEU A 128 -3.89 13.47 8.85
CA LEU A 128 -3.41 12.54 7.84
C LEU A 128 -3.12 11.17 8.44
N ARG A 129 -3.71 10.14 7.84
CA ARG A 129 -3.52 8.72 8.17
C ARG A 129 -2.80 7.99 7.06
N LYS A 130 -2.99 8.42 5.81
CA LYS A 130 -2.41 7.79 4.63
C LYS A 130 -1.84 8.83 3.67
N VAL A 131 -0.55 8.73 3.39
CA VAL A 131 0.14 9.61 2.45
C VAL A 131 0.93 8.75 1.46
N ALA A 132 0.67 8.91 0.17
CA ALA A 132 1.40 8.23 -0.89
C ALA A 132 2.13 9.25 -1.76
N LEU A 133 3.47 9.22 -1.72
CA LEU A 133 4.38 10.15 -2.39
C LEU A 133 5.37 9.42 -3.32
N ALA A 134 5.14 8.13 -3.58
CA ALA A 134 6.06 7.33 -4.40
C ALA A 134 6.17 7.87 -5.83
N GLY A 135 7.34 7.78 -6.45
CA GLY A 135 7.53 8.27 -7.83
C GLY A 135 7.51 9.80 -7.91
N ASN A 136 8.27 10.47 -7.04
CA ASN A 136 8.50 11.92 -7.09
C ASN A 136 10.01 12.19 -7.15
N ARG A 137 10.43 13.43 -6.87
CA ARG A 137 11.84 13.86 -6.85
C ARG A 137 12.23 14.43 -5.49
N LEU A 138 11.56 13.97 -4.42
CA LEU A 138 11.80 14.45 -3.06
C LEU A 138 13.17 13.99 -2.56
N SER A 139 13.95 14.90 -1.98
CA SER A 139 15.23 14.57 -1.35
C SER A 139 15.21 14.71 0.18
N ALA A 140 14.17 15.33 0.74
CA ALA A 140 13.98 15.54 2.17
C ALA A 140 12.49 15.64 2.52
N LEU A 141 12.16 15.37 3.78
CA LEU A 141 10.85 15.66 4.38
C LEU A 141 10.99 16.91 5.26
N PRO A 142 9.99 17.82 5.30
CA PRO A 142 10.02 18.96 6.21
C PRO A 142 9.87 18.49 7.66
N ASP A 143 10.65 19.07 8.58
CA ASP A 143 10.64 18.69 10.00
C ASP A 143 9.27 18.81 10.67
N SER A 144 8.39 19.68 10.16
CA SER A 144 7.02 19.82 10.66
C SER A 144 6.22 18.51 10.55
N MET A 145 6.55 17.61 9.62
CA MET A 145 5.85 16.33 9.46
C MET A 145 5.92 15.43 10.70
N GLN A 146 6.84 15.66 11.64
CA GLN A 146 6.81 15.00 12.96
C GLN A 146 5.50 15.23 13.73
N GLN A 147 4.73 16.27 13.37
CA GLN A 147 3.42 16.59 13.94
C GLN A 147 2.28 15.73 13.38
N CYS A 148 2.49 15.02 12.27
CA CYS A 148 1.51 14.09 11.67
C CYS A 148 1.41 12.79 12.48
N ARG A 149 1.08 12.88 13.77
CA ARG A 149 1.10 11.75 14.73
C ARG A 149 0.00 10.71 14.46
N ASP A 150 -0.99 11.04 13.64
CA ASP A 150 -2.03 10.10 13.20
C ASP A 150 -1.64 9.29 11.94
N LEU A 151 -0.48 9.57 11.34
CA LEU A 151 -0.02 8.91 10.12
C LEU A 151 0.24 7.42 10.37
N ALA A 152 -0.46 6.57 9.63
CA ALA A 152 -0.39 5.11 9.73
C ALA A 152 0.31 4.48 8.52
N LEU A 153 0.20 5.09 7.34
CA LEU A 153 0.80 4.62 6.09
C LEU A 153 1.51 5.76 5.36
N LEU A 154 2.77 5.55 5.00
CA LEU A 154 3.57 6.48 4.20
C LEU A 154 4.33 5.73 3.09
N ARG A 155 4.12 6.10 1.83
CA ARG A 155 4.90 5.59 0.68
C ARG A 155 5.84 6.68 0.16
N LEU A 156 7.15 6.43 0.21
CA LEU A 156 8.22 7.33 -0.24
C LEU A 156 9.13 6.69 -1.28
N SER A 157 8.81 5.47 -1.75
CA SER A 157 9.62 4.78 -2.73
C SER A 157 9.81 5.59 -4.02
N LEU A 158 10.88 5.34 -4.78
CA LEU A 158 11.15 6.06 -6.03
C LEU A 158 11.20 7.59 -5.84
N ASN A 159 12.11 8.03 -4.97
CA ASN A 159 12.44 9.44 -4.74
C ASN A 159 13.98 9.60 -4.74
N GLN A 160 14.49 10.71 -4.21
CA GLN A 160 15.92 11.06 -4.21
C GLN A 160 16.49 11.18 -2.79
N PHE A 161 15.92 10.45 -1.83
CA PHE A 161 16.39 10.49 -0.44
C PHE A 161 17.77 9.85 -0.31
N ALA A 162 18.76 10.65 0.10
CA ALA A 162 20.09 10.18 0.49
C ALA A 162 20.15 9.72 1.96
N PHE A 163 19.22 10.22 2.78
CA PHE A 163 18.99 9.81 4.17
C PHE A 163 17.53 10.10 4.54
N PHE A 164 17.07 9.51 5.64
CA PHE A 164 15.75 9.77 6.21
C PHE A 164 15.91 10.35 7.63
N PRO A 165 15.04 11.29 8.05
CA PRO A 165 15.10 11.85 9.39
C PRO A 165 14.65 10.83 10.45
N ASP A 166 15.28 10.83 11.63
CA ASP A 166 14.99 9.84 12.69
C ASP A 166 13.53 9.89 13.18
N TRP A 167 12.94 11.08 13.24
CA TRP A 167 11.55 11.27 13.68
C TRP A 167 10.55 10.48 12.84
N LEU A 168 10.87 10.14 11.58
CA LEU A 168 10.01 9.34 10.71
C LEU A 168 9.74 7.96 11.32
N PHE A 169 10.78 7.33 11.86
CA PHE A 169 10.72 5.99 12.46
C PHE A 169 10.15 6.01 13.89
N GLU A 170 9.94 7.19 14.46
CA GLU A 170 9.38 7.41 15.79
C GLU A 170 7.89 7.83 15.75
N LEU A 171 7.31 7.96 14.56
CA LEU A 171 5.88 8.29 14.43
C LEU A 171 5.03 7.21 15.11
N PRO A 172 4.19 7.58 16.10
CA PRO A 172 3.63 6.63 17.05
C PRO A 172 2.60 5.69 16.43
N LYS A 173 1.96 6.09 15.32
CA LYS A 173 0.93 5.29 14.64
C LYS A 173 1.38 4.69 13.32
N LEU A 174 2.59 5.00 12.84
CA LEU A 174 3.10 4.51 11.57
C LEU A 174 3.28 2.99 11.66
N ALA A 175 2.76 2.29 10.67
CA ALA A 175 2.77 0.82 10.59
C ALA A 175 3.24 0.34 9.20
N TRP A 176 2.86 1.05 8.15
CA TRP A 176 3.20 0.71 6.78
C TRP A 176 4.07 1.82 6.16
N LEU A 177 5.33 1.50 5.92
CA LEU A 177 6.33 2.41 5.38
C LEU A 177 7.01 1.75 4.19
N ALA A 178 7.11 2.48 3.07
CA ALA A 178 7.84 2.02 1.88
C ALA A 178 8.90 3.06 1.51
N LEU A 179 10.18 2.67 1.51
CA LEU A 179 11.33 3.54 1.20
C LEU A 179 12.16 3.04 0.01
N GLY A 180 11.75 1.93 -0.64
CA GLY A 180 12.51 1.29 -1.72
C GLY A 180 12.83 2.23 -2.88
N ALA A 181 13.81 1.87 -3.71
CA ALA A 181 14.23 2.67 -4.86
C ALA A 181 14.58 4.13 -4.51
N ASN A 182 15.18 4.34 -3.34
CA ASN A 182 15.83 5.59 -2.95
C ASN A 182 17.34 5.33 -2.81
N PRO A 183 18.21 6.33 -3.06
CA PRO A 183 19.64 6.22 -2.83
C PRO A 183 20.03 5.74 -1.41
N ALA A 184 19.21 6.06 -0.40
CA ALA A 184 19.38 5.63 0.98
C ALA A 184 19.09 4.13 1.23
N CYS A 185 18.32 3.48 0.35
CA CYS A 185 17.87 2.10 0.52
C CYS A 185 18.20 1.23 -0.73
N PRO A 186 19.48 1.14 -1.16
CA PRO A 186 19.85 0.32 -2.31
C PRO A 186 19.56 -1.15 -2.00
N VAL A 187 18.88 -1.83 -2.92
CA VAL A 187 18.64 -3.27 -2.82
C VAL A 187 19.84 -4.02 -3.43
N PRO A 188 20.54 -4.88 -2.68
CA PRO A 188 21.62 -5.69 -3.24
C PRO A 188 21.10 -6.56 -4.38
N GLU A 189 21.90 -6.72 -5.44
CA GLU A 189 21.60 -7.74 -6.45
C GLU A 189 21.46 -9.10 -5.79
N ALA A 190 20.39 -9.80 -6.13
CA ALA A 190 20.13 -11.12 -5.58
C ALA A 190 21.18 -12.13 -6.04
N HIS A 191 21.38 -13.17 -5.21
CA HIS A 191 22.20 -14.32 -5.60
C HIS A 191 21.72 -14.90 -6.94
N ALA A 192 22.66 -15.41 -7.74
CA ALA A 192 22.39 -15.92 -9.07
C ALA A 192 21.30 -17.01 -9.03
N ILE A 193 20.11 -16.66 -9.51
CA ILE A 193 19.04 -17.60 -9.84
C ILE A 193 19.08 -17.91 -11.34
N THR A 194 18.61 -19.07 -11.72
CA THR A 194 18.50 -19.48 -13.12
C THR A 194 17.72 -18.43 -13.92
N ALA A 195 18.24 -18.10 -15.11
CA ALA A 195 17.68 -17.07 -15.98
C ALA A 195 17.09 -17.71 -17.25
N HIS A 196 15.77 -17.70 -17.35
CA HIS A 196 15.01 -18.28 -18.47
C HIS A 196 14.54 -17.20 -19.43
N ARG A 197 14.22 -17.59 -20.66
CA ARG A 197 13.57 -16.74 -21.64
C ARG A 197 12.06 -16.82 -21.46
N LEU A 198 11.33 -15.75 -21.76
CA LEU A 198 9.87 -15.80 -21.82
C LEU A 198 9.40 -16.83 -22.86
N SER A 199 10.14 -16.98 -23.97
CA SER A 199 9.87 -17.99 -24.99
C SER A 199 9.99 -19.43 -24.51
N ASP A 200 10.64 -19.68 -23.36
CA ASP A 200 10.74 -21.01 -22.77
C ASP A 200 9.42 -21.44 -22.09
N TYR A 201 8.43 -20.55 -22.05
CA TYR A 201 7.15 -20.73 -21.39
C TYR A 201 5.97 -20.56 -22.34
N GLN A 202 5.06 -21.53 -22.33
CA GLN A 202 3.73 -21.36 -22.90
C GLN A 202 2.81 -20.71 -21.85
N LEU A 203 2.41 -19.45 -22.09
CA LEU A 203 1.41 -18.79 -21.24
C LEU A 203 0.04 -19.47 -21.41
N LEU A 204 -0.62 -19.74 -20.29
CA LEU A 204 -1.94 -20.35 -20.23
C LEU A 204 -2.96 -19.30 -19.75
N GLN A 205 -3.66 -19.59 -18.66
CA GLN A 205 -4.65 -18.68 -18.08
C GLN A 205 -4.01 -17.61 -17.19
N LYS A 206 -4.65 -16.44 -17.13
CA LYS A 206 -4.32 -15.39 -16.17
C LYS A 206 -4.82 -15.80 -14.78
N LEU A 207 -3.91 -15.82 -13.80
CA LEU A 207 -4.21 -16.16 -12.40
C LEU A 207 -4.59 -14.93 -11.58
N GLY A 208 -4.02 -13.76 -11.90
CA GLY A 208 -4.28 -12.52 -11.18
C GLY A 208 -3.64 -11.32 -11.84
N GLU A 209 -4.08 -10.14 -11.42
CA GLU A 209 -3.50 -8.85 -11.83
C GLU A 209 -3.60 -7.86 -10.68
N GLY A 210 -2.50 -7.18 -10.41
CA GLY A 210 -2.42 -6.12 -9.42
C GLY A 210 -1.76 -4.86 -10.00
N ALA A 211 -1.44 -3.92 -9.10
CA ALA A 211 -0.80 -2.66 -9.49
C ALA A 211 0.61 -2.85 -10.10
N SER A 212 1.34 -3.90 -9.68
CA SER A 212 2.71 -4.16 -10.13
C SER A 212 2.80 -5.02 -11.40
N GLY A 213 1.80 -5.85 -11.71
CA GLY A 213 1.93 -6.82 -12.78
C GLY A 213 0.72 -7.73 -13.01
N VAL A 214 0.86 -8.60 -14.01
CA VAL A 214 -0.05 -9.72 -14.29
C VAL A 214 0.66 -11.02 -13.96
N ILE A 215 -0.06 -11.96 -13.35
CA ILE A 215 0.42 -13.31 -13.06
C ILE A 215 -0.34 -14.28 -13.97
N TYR A 216 0.42 -15.08 -14.72
CA TYR A 216 -0.09 -16.13 -15.58
C TYR A 216 0.29 -17.49 -15.04
N GLN A 217 -0.57 -18.46 -15.23
CA GLN A 217 -0.13 -19.84 -15.23
C GLN A 217 0.65 -20.06 -16.52
N ALA A 218 1.81 -20.70 -16.43
CA ALA A 218 2.61 -21.02 -17.59
C ALA A 218 3.11 -22.45 -17.53
N ARG A 219 3.36 -23.05 -18.70
CA ARG A 219 3.98 -24.38 -18.82
C ARG A 219 5.41 -24.23 -19.31
N PHE A 220 6.36 -24.80 -18.58
CA PHE A 220 7.76 -24.82 -18.99
C PHE A 220 7.96 -25.80 -20.15
N ALA A 221 8.63 -25.36 -21.22
CA ALA A 221 8.75 -26.15 -22.44
C ALA A 221 9.60 -27.42 -22.28
N GLN A 222 10.55 -27.43 -21.34
CA GLN A 222 11.53 -28.52 -21.22
C GLN A 222 10.96 -29.77 -20.53
N ASP A 223 10.13 -29.61 -19.48
CA ASP A 223 9.62 -30.71 -18.66
C ASP A 223 8.10 -30.66 -18.41
N ALA A 224 7.40 -29.76 -19.10
CA ALA A 224 5.96 -29.53 -18.99
C ALA A 224 5.47 -29.13 -17.59
N GLU A 225 6.36 -28.71 -16.69
CA GLU A 225 6.02 -28.23 -15.36
C GLU A 225 5.11 -26.99 -15.43
N LEU A 226 4.12 -26.93 -14.54
CA LEU A 226 3.26 -25.76 -14.39
C LEU A 226 3.82 -24.81 -13.33
N VAL A 227 3.92 -23.54 -13.69
CA VAL A 227 4.49 -22.47 -12.86
C VAL A 227 3.58 -21.24 -12.85
N ALA A 228 3.79 -20.36 -11.88
CA ALA A 228 3.24 -19.00 -11.90
C ALA A 228 4.29 -18.04 -12.45
N LEU A 229 3.97 -17.34 -13.54
CA LEU A 229 4.86 -16.38 -14.20
C LEU A 229 4.29 -14.98 -13.99
N LYS A 230 5.02 -14.14 -13.24
CA LYS A 230 4.69 -12.74 -13.00
C LYS A 230 5.41 -11.84 -14.01
N GLN A 231 4.64 -11.12 -14.82
CA GLN A 231 5.12 -10.05 -15.69
C GLN A 231 4.75 -8.70 -15.10
N PHE A 232 5.72 -7.81 -14.95
CA PHE A 232 5.47 -6.47 -14.45
C PHE A 232 4.90 -5.56 -15.54
N LYS A 233 4.15 -4.53 -15.16
CA LYS A 233 3.42 -3.63 -16.08
C LYS A 233 4.07 -2.27 -16.34
N GLY A 234 5.03 -1.87 -15.51
CA GLY A 234 5.75 -0.60 -15.64
C GLY A 234 6.87 -0.49 -14.60
N TRP A 235 7.79 0.45 -14.80
CA TRP A 235 8.94 0.66 -13.91
C TRP A 235 8.58 1.34 -12.58
N VAL A 236 7.41 1.96 -12.51
CA VAL A 236 6.89 2.67 -11.34
C VAL A 236 5.60 2.02 -10.89
N THR A 237 5.54 1.59 -9.63
CA THR A 237 4.30 1.18 -8.96
C THR A 237 3.95 2.19 -7.86
N SER A 238 2.79 2.03 -7.23
CA SER A 238 2.44 2.86 -6.05
C SER A 238 3.40 2.70 -4.87
N ASP A 239 4.18 1.62 -4.88
CA ASP A 239 4.80 1.06 -3.69
C ASP A 239 6.32 0.90 -3.85
N GLY A 240 6.81 0.81 -5.09
CA GLY A 240 8.22 0.64 -5.41
C GLY A 240 8.47 0.45 -6.91
N CYS A 241 9.58 -0.20 -7.26
CA CYS A 241 9.91 -0.54 -8.62
C CYS A 241 10.05 -2.07 -8.79
N PRO A 242 9.75 -2.62 -9.98
CA PRO A 242 9.85 -4.06 -10.25
C PRO A 242 11.18 -4.69 -9.89
N GLN A 243 12.29 -3.97 -10.11
CA GLN A 243 13.63 -4.48 -9.88
C GLN A 243 13.93 -4.68 -8.40
N ASP A 244 13.56 -3.71 -7.56
CA ASP A 244 13.73 -3.79 -6.11
C ASP A 244 12.78 -4.82 -5.50
N GLU A 245 11.53 -4.89 -5.98
CA GLU A 245 10.59 -5.93 -5.57
C GLU A 245 11.17 -7.31 -5.84
N MET A 246 11.64 -7.56 -7.07
CA MET A 246 12.24 -8.83 -7.46
C MET A 246 13.49 -9.15 -6.62
N ASN A 247 14.40 -8.20 -6.45
CA ASN A 247 15.64 -8.42 -5.70
C ASN A 247 15.37 -8.65 -4.22
N ASN A 248 14.43 -7.92 -3.58
CA ASN A 248 14.03 -8.18 -2.21
C ASN A 248 13.39 -9.57 -2.06
N TYR A 249 12.52 -9.96 -2.99
CA TYR A 249 11.88 -11.28 -2.97
C TYR A 249 12.91 -12.41 -3.08
N LEU A 250 13.87 -12.29 -4.01
CA LEU A 250 14.96 -13.27 -4.15
C LEU A 250 15.90 -13.26 -2.93
N ASN A 251 16.22 -12.09 -2.39
CA ASN A 251 17.04 -11.95 -1.19
C ASN A 251 16.34 -12.49 0.05
N ALA A 252 15.01 -12.52 0.13
CA ALA A 252 14.31 -13.19 1.21
C ALA A 252 14.73 -14.66 1.31
N GLY A 253 15.02 -15.32 0.20
CA GLY A 253 15.43 -16.71 0.17
C GLY A 253 14.30 -17.67 0.55
N ALA A 254 14.64 -18.93 0.79
CA ALA A 254 13.65 -19.97 1.06
C ALA A 254 13.02 -19.81 2.46
N HIS A 255 11.69 -19.87 2.51
CA HIS A 255 10.92 -19.95 3.75
C HIS A 255 9.60 -20.69 3.48
N PRO A 256 9.09 -21.55 4.39
CA PRO A 256 7.86 -22.32 4.16
C PRO A 256 6.60 -21.49 3.88
N ASN A 257 6.60 -20.23 4.28
CA ASN A 257 5.51 -19.27 4.07
C ASN A 257 5.82 -18.22 3.00
N LEU A 258 6.81 -18.45 2.15
CA LEU A 258 7.08 -17.68 0.92
C LEU A 258 6.99 -18.63 -0.28
N ILE A 259 6.42 -18.14 -1.38
CA ILE A 259 6.34 -18.92 -2.62
C ILE A 259 7.74 -19.00 -3.23
N ALA A 260 8.21 -20.21 -3.55
CA ALA A 260 9.55 -20.38 -4.09
C ALA A 260 9.71 -19.72 -5.46
N VAL A 261 10.78 -18.94 -5.65
CA VAL A 261 11.19 -18.47 -6.97
C VAL A 261 12.05 -19.54 -7.63
N LYS A 262 11.73 -19.87 -8.88
CA LYS A 262 12.43 -20.86 -9.69
C LYS A 262 13.39 -20.22 -10.69
N ALA A 263 12.99 -19.11 -11.28
CA ALA A 263 13.77 -18.40 -12.30
C ALA A 263 13.41 -16.92 -12.38
N ARG A 264 14.32 -16.14 -12.97
CA ARG A 264 14.04 -14.80 -13.48
C ARG A 264 13.95 -14.82 -15.00
N LEU A 265 13.16 -13.92 -15.58
CA LEU A 265 13.13 -13.69 -17.03
C LEU A 265 14.29 -12.76 -17.42
N LYS A 266 14.95 -13.04 -18.54
CA LYS A 266 16.14 -12.29 -19.02
C LYS A 266 15.93 -11.49 -20.31
N ASP A 267 14.83 -11.72 -21.00
CA ASP A 267 14.53 -11.20 -22.34
C ASP A 267 13.23 -10.39 -22.39
N SER A 268 12.70 -10.00 -21.22
CA SER A 268 11.57 -9.09 -21.09
C SER A 268 12.04 -7.66 -20.83
N GLU A 269 11.35 -6.66 -21.40
CA GLU A 269 11.68 -5.24 -21.18
C GLU A 269 11.58 -4.82 -19.71
N LEU A 270 10.64 -5.41 -18.98
CA LEU A 270 10.49 -5.29 -17.54
C LEU A 270 11.00 -6.56 -16.86
N PRO A 271 11.45 -6.49 -15.59
CA PRO A 271 11.74 -7.68 -14.80
C PRO A 271 10.57 -8.67 -14.83
N GLY A 272 10.85 -9.95 -14.62
CA GLY A 272 9.84 -10.99 -14.59
C GLY A 272 10.28 -12.16 -13.72
N LEU A 273 9.34 -12.75 -13.00
CA LEU A 273 9.59 -13.83 -12.04
C LEU A 273 8.83 -15.08 -12.44
N VAL A 274 9.51 -16.22 -12.34
CA VAL A 274 8.89 -17.54 -12.41
C VAL A 274 8.91 -18.14 -11.03
N MET A 275 7.74 -18.46 -10.53
CA MET A 275 7.48 -18.92 -9.17
C MET A 275 6.80 -20.29 -9.21
N GLU A 276 6.88 -21.00 -8.09
CA GLU A 276 6.05 -22.18 -7.87
C GLU A 276 4.56 -21.85 -8.06
N LEU A 277 3.84 -22.74 -8.74
CA LEU A 277 2.41 -22.58 -8.92
C LEU A 277 1.70 -22.90 -7.60
N VAL A 278 1.10 -21.89 -6.98
CA VAL A 278 0.29 -22.08 -5.78
C VAL A 278 -0.95 -22.93 -6.13
N PRO A 279 -1.27 -23.98 -5.34
CA PRO A 279 -2.46 -24.79 -5.58
C PRO A 279 -3.75 -23.97 -5.56
N SER A 280 -4.73 -24.35 -6.37
CA SER A 280 -6.03 -23.66 -6.45
C SER A 280 -6.87 -23.75 -5.17
N SER A 281 -6.43 -24.51 -4.17
CA SER A 281 -7.02 -24.56 -2.83
C SER A 281 -6.68 -23.33 -1.98
N PHE A 282 -5.74 -22.50 -2.42
CA PHE A 282 -5.41 -21.24 -1.75
C PHE A 282 -6.29 -20.10 -2.24
N THR A 283 -6.74 -19.26 -1.32
CA THR A 283 -7.48 -18.03 -1.58
C THR A 283 -6.86 -16.85 -0.85
N VAL A 284 -7.11 -15.64 -1.32
CA VAL A 284 -6.66 -14.42 -0.63
C VAL A 284 -7.34 -14.35 0.75
N LEU A 285 -6.57 -14.07 1.80
CA LEU A 285 -7.04 -14.11 3.18
C LEU A 285 -7.98 -12.94 3.53
N GLY A 286 -7.76 -11.77 2.93
CA GLY A 286 -8.57 -10.56 3.14
C GLY A 286 -8.83 -9.78 1.86
N GLN A 287 -9.55 -8.68 1.99
CA GLN A 287 -9.81 -7.69 0.95
C GLN A 287 -9.09 -6.38 1.31
N PRO A 288 -8.69 -5.58 0.31
CA PRO A 288 -7.94 -4.35 0.55
C PRO A 288 -8.76 -3.33 1.36
N PRO A 289 -8.11 -2.32 1.98
CA PRO A 289 -8.81 -1.31 2.75
C PRO A 289 -9.89 -0.58 1.94
N SER A 290 -10.99 -0.26 2.62
CA SER A 290 -12.10 0.50 2.05
C SER A 290 -11.96 1.99 2.35
N PHE A 291 -12.83 2.78 1.72
CA PHE A 291 -13.03 4.19 2.05
C PHE A 291 -13.39 4.46 3.52
N VAL A 292 -14.00 3.48 4.20
CA VAL A 292 -14.40 3.59 5.61
C VAL A 292 -13.24 3.24 6.54
N SER A 293 -12.55 2.14 6.25
CA SER A 293 -11.46 1.64 7.09
C SER A 293 -10.13 2.38 6.88
N CYS A 294 -9.98 3.07 5.74
CA CYS A 294 -8.83 3.87 5.30
C CYS A 294 -7.53 3.07 5.11
N THR A 295 -7.05 2.41 6.17
CA THR A 295 -5.79 1.64 6.18
C THR A 295 -5.94 0.23 6.74
N ARG A 296 -7.16 -0.21 7.09
CA ARG A 296 -7.41 -1.56 7.64
C ARG A 296 -8.14 -2.43 6.63
N ASP A 297 -7.76 -3.69 6.54
CA ASP A 297 -8.36 -4.62 5.59
C ASP A 297 -9.84 -4.88 5.89
N THR A 298 -10.56 -5.30 4.85
CA THR A 298 -11.92 -5.81 4.98
C THR A 298 -11.94 -7.31 4.69
N PHE A 299 -13.05 -7.97 4.95
CA PHE A 299 -13.17 -9.42 4.78
C PHE A 299 -14.47 -9.79 4.10
N THR A 300 -14.48 -10.97 3.49
CA THR A 300 -15.67 -11.48 2.82
C THR A 300 -16.76 -11.77 3.85
N GLN A 301 -18.00 -11.40 3.53
CA GLN A 301 -19.13 -11.64 4.43
C GLN A 301 -19.27 -13.14 4.73
N GLY A 302 -19.40 -13.48 6.01
CA GLY A 302 -19.51 -14.87 6.48
C GLY A 302 -18.19 -15.60 6.65
N GLN A 303 -17.05 -14.98 6.32
CA GLN A 303 -15.73 -15.52 6.65
C GLN A 303 -15.59 -15.61 8.18
N CYS A 304 -15.14 -16.77 8.66
CA CYS A 304 -15.02 -17.07 10.09
C CYS A 304 -13.81 -17.98 10.34
N PHE A 305 -13.16 -17.80 11.48
CA PHE A 305 -12.08 -18.65 11.97
C PHE A 305 -12.33 -19.05 13.42
N THR A 306 -11.71 -20.14 13.85
CA THR A 306 -11.54 -20.41 15.28
C THR A 306 -10.26 -19.76 15.81
N LEU A 307 -10.17 -19.58 17.12
CA LEU A 307 -9.01 -19.02 17.82
C LEU A 307 -7.77 -19.89 17.59
N VAL A 308 -7.94 -21.21 17.52
CA VAL A 308 -6.85 -22.14 17.20
C VAL A 308 -6.32 -21.87 15.79
N GLN A 309 -7.21 -21.71 14.80
CA GLN A 309 -6.81 -21.40 13.43
C GLN A 309 -6.14 -20.03 13.32
N LEU A 310 -6.66 -19.02 14.04
CA LEU A 310 -6.04 -17.71 14.13
C LEU A 310 -4.61 -17.80 14.69
N LYS A 311 -4.41 -18.56 15.77
CA LYS A 311 -3.07 -18.81 16.34
C LYS A 311 -2.13 -19.47 15.34
N GLN A 312 -2.61 -20.45 14.56
CA GLN A 312 -1.81 -21.09 13.49
C GLN A 312 -1.34 -20.09 12.43
N LEU A 313 -2.24 -19.21 11.99
CA LEU A 313 -1.91 -18.17 11.01
C LEU A 313 -0.95 -17.13 11.62
N ALA A 314 -1.21 -16.66 12.83
CA ALA A 314 -0.36 -15.70 13.53
C ALA A 314 1.07 -16.24 13.74
N GLN A 315 1.21 -17.54 14.05
CA GLN A 315 2.51 -18.18 14.18
C GLN A 315 3.28 -18.22 12.84
N GLN A 316 2.60 -18.43 11.71
CA GLN A 316 3.23 -18.40 10.39
C GLN A 316 3.64 -16.98 9.98
N VAL A 317 2.78 -15.99 10.25
CA VAL A 317 3.08 -14.57 9.98
C VAL A 317 4.28 -14.10 10.81
N THR A 318 4.31 -14.39 12.11
CA THR A 318 5.46 -14.00 12.96
C THR A 318 6.76 -14.66 12.50
N LYS A 319 6.74 -15.94 12.11
CA LYS A 319 7.93 -16.64 11.59
C LYS A 319 8.44 -16.04 10.29
N VAL A 320 7.57 -15.79 9.30
CA VAL A 320 8.01 -15.22 8.02
C VAL A 320 8.51 -13.79 8.17
N MET A 321 7.89 -12.98 9.03
CA MET A 321 8.35 -11.62 9.29
C MET A 321 9.69 -11.61 10.04
N ALA A 322 9.88 -12.49 11.03
CA ALA A 322 11.17 -12.66 11.70
C ALA A 322 12.28 -13.06 10.71
N HIS A 323 11.96 -13.98 9.78
CA HIS A 323 12.86 -14.38 8.70
C HIS A 323 13.24 -13.20 7.80
N LEU A 324 12.27 -12.40 7.35
CA LEU A 324 12.54 -11.21 6.53
C LEU A 324 13.43 -10.20 7.27
N HIS A 325 13.16 -9.93 8.55
CA HIS A 325 13.97 -9.03 9.38
C HIS A 325 15.40 -9.54 9.55
N GLN A 326 15.58 -10.84 9.79
CA GLN A 326 16.89 -11.48 9.84
C GLN A 326 17.63 -11.35 8.50
N ARG A 327 16.90 -11.39 7.38
CA ARG A 327 17.42 -11.15 6.04
C ARG A 327 17.63 -9.67 5.70
N GLN A 328 17.39 -8.75 6.63
CA GLN A 328 17.52 -7.30 6.47
C GLN A 328 16.54 -6.72 5.45
N ILE A 329 15.31 -7.25 5.43
CA ILE A 329 14.21 -6.81 4.57
C ILE A 329 13.04 -6.45 5.48
N ALA A 330 12.52 -5.23 5.33
CA ALA A 330 11.18 -4.89 5.80
C ALA A 330 10.19 -5.10 4.65
N HIS A 331 9.02 -5.69 4.93
CA HIS A 331 7.99 -5.95 3.93
C HIS A 331 7.26 -4.67 3.48
N GLY A 332 6.98 -3.76 4.42
CA GLY A 332 6.34 -2.47 4.19
C GLY A 332 4.82 -2.53 3.95
N ASP A 333 4.29 -3.71 3.63
CA ASP A 333 2.87 -3.92 3.27
C ASP A 333 2.19 -5.14 3.91
N LEU A 334 2.45 -5.37 5.20
CA LEU A 334 1.87 -6.51 5.93
C LEU A 334 0.35 -6.37 6.08
N TYR A 335 -0.39 -7.13 5.28
CA TYR A 335 -1.86 -7.13 5.20
C TYR A 335 -2.42 -8.52 4.90
N ALA A 336 -3.68 -8.76 5.25
CA ALA A 336 -4.38 -10.00 4.94
C ALA A 336 -4.66 -10.14 3.43
N HIS A 337 -4.92 -9.03 2.72
CA HIS A 337 -5.10 -9.08 1.26
C HIS A 337 -3.81 -9.43 0.49
N ASN A 338 -2.65 -9.36 1.13
CA ASN A 338 -1.35 -9.77 0.59
C ASN A 338 -0.96 -11.20 1.01
N MET A 339 -1.88 -11.95 1.60
CA MET A 339 -1.66 -13.33 2.04
C MET A 339 -2.59 -14.30 1.32
N LEU A 340 -2.06 -15.46 0.97
CA LEU A 340 -2.84 -16.61 0.48
C LEU A 340 -2.97 -17.64 1.60
N VAL A 341 -4.16 -18.23 1.76
CA VAL A 341 -4.45 -19.25 2.77
C VAL A 341 -5.23 -20.41 2.17
N ASN A 342 -5.05 -21.63 2.67
CA ASN A 342 -5.87 -22.79 2.30
C ASN A 342 -6.69 -23.35 3.48
N ALA A 343 -7.47 -24.40 3.22
CA ALA A 343 -8.33 -25.05 4.23
C ALA A 343 -7.55 -25.73 5.38
N GLN A 344 -6.26 -25.98 5.20
CA GLN A 344 -5.35 -26.49 6.22
C GLN A 344 -4.60 -25.37 6.96
N HIS A 345 -5.01 -24.12 6.73
CA HIS A 345 -4.42 -22.91 7.34
C HIS A 345 -2.94 -22.75 7.03
N GLN A 346 -2.46 -23.31 5.91
CA GLN A 346 -1.13 -22.96 5.38
C GLN A 346 -1.21 -21.57 4.77
N LEU A 347 -0.20 -20.74 5.05
CA LEU A 347 -0.17 -19.34 4.64
C LEU A 347 1.04 -19.05 3.75
N TYR A 348 0.83 -18.30 2.67
CA TYR A 348 1.90 -17.63 1.93
C TYR A 348 1.78 -16.13 2.05
N LEU A 349 2.88 -15.47 2.40
CA LEU A 349 3.01 -14.01 2.32
C LEU A 349 3.52 -13.64 0.92
N GLY A 350 2.88 -12.66 0.30
CA GLY A 350 3.25 -12.12 -1.01
C GLY A 350 3.26 -10.59 -1.03
N ASP A 351 3.40 -10.05 -2.24
CA ASP A 351 3.48 -8.61 -2.55
C ASP A 351 4.62 -7.85 -1.87
N PHE A 352 5.80 -7.93 -2.49
CA PHE A 352 6.99 -7.24 -2.02
C PHE A 352 7.13 -5.85 -2.66
N GLY A 353 6.05 -5.31 -3.25
CA GLY A 353 6.10 -4.02 -3.95
C GLY A 353 6.58 -2.87 -3.06
N ALA A 354 6.25 -2.93 -1.75
CA ALA A 354 6.65 -1.94 -0.75
C ALA A 354 7.96 -2.30 -0.01
N ALA A 355 8.59 -3.43 -0.34
CA ALA A 355 9.70 -3.96 0.44
C ALA A 355 10.91 -3.00 0.43
N THR A 356 11.58 -2.90 1.57
CA THR A 356 12.72 -2.02 1.77
C THR A 356 13.93 -2.83 2.27
N ALA A 357 15.06 -2.71 1.57
CA ALA A 357 16.33 -3.26 2.04
C ALA A 357 16.87 -2.40 3.18
N LEU A 358 17.03 -2.99 4.37
CA LEU A 358 17.38 -2.28 5.60
C LEU A 358 18.89 -2.05 5.77
N LYS A 359 19.72 -2.86 5.10
CA LYS A 359 21.16 -2.96 5.36
C LYS A 359 21.91 -1.62 5.30
N ALA A 360 21.47 -0.68 4.45
CA ALA A 360 22.10 0.62 4.25
C ALA A 360 21.65 1.69 5.26
N LEU A 361 20.52 1.49 5.94
CA LEU A 361 20.02 2.43 6.94
C LEU A 361 20.86 2.38 8.22
N PRO A 362 20.92 3.45 9.03
CA PRO A 362 21.48 3.42 10.37
C PRO A 362 20.83 2.34 11.25
N ARG A 363 21.62 1.69 12.11
CA ARG A 363 21.15 0.55 12.93
C ARG A 363 19.90 0.86 13.77
N GLN A 364 19.82 2.07 14.32
CA GLN A 364 18.64 2.51 15.07
C GLN A 364 17.39 2.59 14.17
N GLN A 365 17.51 3.15 12.97
CA GLN A 365 16.42 3.22 12.01
C GLN A 365 15.98 1.82 11.56
N GLN A 366 16.91 0.89 11.35
CA GLN A 366 16.57 -0.51 11.05
C GLN A 366 15.70 -1.14 12.15
N GLN A 367 16.11 -0.98 13.41
CA GLN A 367 15.39 -1.52 14.57
C GLN A 367 13.99 -0.89 14.70
N LEU A 368 13.90 0.43 14.56
CA LEU A 368 12.63 1.14 14.63
C LEU A 368 11.71 0.77 13.45
N PHE A 369 12.24 0.59 12.23
CA PHE A 369 11.46 0.10 11.08
C PHE A 369 10.84 -1.27 11.38
N CYS A 370 11.63 -2.23 11.86
CA CYS A 370 11.12 -3.54 12.27
C CYS A 370 9.99 -3.42 13.31
N ALA A 371 10.11 -2.48 14.25
CA ALA A 371 9.07 -2.18 15.23
C ALA A 371 7.81 -1.48 14.63
N LEU A 372 7.91 -0.79 13.49
CA LEU A 372 6.73 -0.34 12.72
C LEU A 372 5.94 -1.53 12.19
N GLU A 373 6.62 -2.55 11.67
CA GLU A 373 5.95 -3.75 11.13
C GLU A 373 5.29 -4.60 12.21
N VAL A 374 5.81 -4.59 13.43
CA VAL A 374 5.16 -5.21 14.60
C VAL A 374 3.80 -4.55 14.89
N ARG A 375 3.67 -3.24 14.66
CA ARG A 375 2.38 -2.55 14.74
C ARG A 375 1.43 -2.99 13.62
N ALA A 376 1.94 -3.13 12.39
CA ALA A 376 1.14 -3.65 11.27
C ALA A 376 0.62 -5.06 11.59
N PHE A 377 1.43 -5.91 12.21
CA PHE A 377 1.00 -7.23 12.67
C PHE A 377 -0.09 -7.17 13.76
N ALA A 378 0.01 -6.24 14.72
CA ALA A 378 -1.05 -6.05 15.72
C ALA A 378 -2.37 -5.58 15.09
N TYR A 379 -2.30 -4.74 14.05
CA TYR A 379 -3.47 -4.37 13.26
C TYR A 379 -4.04 -5.57 12.50
N TRP A 380 -3.20 -6.37 11.86
CA TRP A 380 -3.63 -7.63 11.24
C TRP A 380 -4.31 -8.57 12.25
N LEU A 381 -3.77 -8.75 13.46
CA LEU A 381 -4.40 -9.55 14.51
C LEU A 381 -5.76 -9.02 14.93
N LEU A 382 -5.90 -7.71 15.10
CA LEU A 382 -7.18 -7.08 15.45
C LEU A 382 -8.21 -7.20 14.33
N ASP A 383 -7.77 -7.09 13.07
CA ASP A 383 -8.60 -7.31 11.89
C ASP A 383 -9.09 -8.76 11.86
N MET A 384 -8.18 -9.72 12.04
CA MET A 384 -8.49 -11.14 12.07
C MET A 384 -9.34 -11.56 13.29
N ARG A 385 -9.17 -10.92 14.45
CA ARG A 385 -10.03 -11.11 15.64
C ARG A 385 -11.49 -10.87 15.32
N SER A 386 -11.80 -9.93 14.42
CA SER A 386 -13.19 -9.64 14.04
C SER A 386 -13.89 -10.82 13.35
N LEU A 387 -13.13 -11.82 12.90
CA LEU A 387 -13.63 -13.04 12.24
C LEU A 387 -13.85 -14.20 13.22
N LEU A 388 -13.58 -14.02 14.51
CA LEU A 388 -13.85 -15.04 15.52
C LEU A 388 -15.32 -14.98 16.00
N PRO A 389 -15.90 -16.12 16.43
CA PRO A 389 -17.15 -16.10 17.20
C PRO A 389 -17.03 -15.24 18.46
N ALA A 390 -18.13 -14.63 18.92
CA ALA A 390 -18.12 -13.71 20.05
C ALA A 390 -17.51 -14.30 21.34
N ALA A 391 -17.73 -15.59 21.62
CA ALA A 391 -17.13 -16.26 22.77
C ALA A 391 -15.60 -16.34 22.65
N GLU A 392 -15.08 -16.64 21.46
CA GLU A 392 -13.65 -16.74 21.21
C GLU A 392 -12.98 -15.38 21.08
N GLN A 393 -13.72 -14.33 20.70
CA GLN A 393 -13.24 -12.94 20.76
C GLN A 393 -12.90 -12.49 22.19
N LEU A 394 -13.65 -12.96 23.19
CA LEU A 394 -13.37 -12.70 24.61
C LEU A 394 -12.14 -13.46 25.07
N MET A 395 -12.02 -14.74 24.70
CA MET A 395 -10.83 -15.56 24.99
C MET A 395 -9.58 -14.98 24.34
N PHE A 396 -9.69 -14.47 23.10
CA PHE A 396 -8.62 -13.78 22.42
C PHE A 396 -8.16 -12.54 23.20
N ASP A 397 -9.10 -11.71 23.68
CA ASP A 397 -8.75 -10.51 24.44
C ASP A 397 -8.04 -10.84 25.75
N GLU A 398 -8.53 -11.85 26.47
CA GLU A 398 -7.89 -12.33 27.70
C GLU A 398 -6.45 -12.80 27.43
N GLN A 399 -6.24 -13.55 26.35
CA GLN A 399 -4.93 -14.12 26.01
C GLN A 399 -3.94 -13.09 25.44
N PHE A 400 -4.40 -12.17 24.58
CA PHE A 400 -3.52 -11.35 23.74
C PHE A 400 -3.57 -9.85 24.01
N SER A 401 -4.40 -9.37 24.94
CA SER A 401 -4.45 -7.94 25.30
C SER A 401 -3.09 -7.36 25.67
N THR A 402 -2.28 -8.07 26.46
CA THR A 402 -0.93 -7.63 26.85
C THR A 402 -0.02 -7.51 25.62
N VAL A 403 0.00 -8.53 24.77
CA VAL A 403 0.82 -8.56 23.54
C VAL A 403 0.40 -7.44 22.59
N LEU A 404 -0.89 -7.25 22.37
CA LEU A 404 -1.41 -6.15 21.56
C LEU A 404 -1.02 -4.79 22.14
N SER A 405 -1.07 -4.61 23.46
CA SER A 405 -0.66 -3.37 24.10
C SER A 405 0.83 -3.07 23.90
N GLN A 406 1.68 -4.10 23.88
CA GLN A 406 3.12 -3.99 23.64
C GLN A 406 3.40 -3.67 22.15
N CYS A 407 2.74 -4.35 21.22
CA CYS A 407 2.91 -4.09 19.79
C CYS A 407 2.35 -2.72 19.36
N LEU A 408 1.34 -2.20 20.06
CA LEU A 408 0.68 -0.93 19.74
C LEU A 408 1.26 0.28 20.51
N GLN A 409 2.35 0.10 21.26
CA GLN A 409 3.01 1.19 22.01
C GLN A 409 3.28 2.42 21.14
N ALA A 410 3.05 3.60 21.71
CA ALA A 410 3.35 4.87 21.05
C ALA A 410 4.86 5.10 20.95
N SER A 411 5.63 4.64 21.94
CA SER A 411 7.09 4.60 21.85
C SER A 411 7.50 3.41 20.98
N VAL A 412 7.94 3.70 19.76
CA VAL A 412 8.23 2.67 18.75
C VAL A 412 9.31 1.69 19.23
N GLY A 413 10.36 2.19 19.88
CA GLY A 413 11.46 1.36 20.38
C GLY A 413 11.12 0.42 21.55
N LEU A 414 9.92 0.52 22.14
CA LEU A 414 9.45 -0.41 23.18
C LEU A 414 8.63 -1.58 22.64
N ARG A 415 8.37 -1.61 21.33
CA ARG A 415 7.64 -2.73 20.70
C ARG A 415 8.56 -3.95 20.65
N PRO A 416 8.02 -5.17 20.82
CA PRO A 416 8.82 -6.39 20.71
C PRO A 416 9.28 -6.61 19.27
N ASP A 417 10.29 -7.47 19.08
CA ASP A 417 10.64 -8.00 17.77
C ASP A 417 9.80 -9.24 17.41
N PHE A 418 9.75 -9.64 16.13
CA PHE A 418 8.99 -10.82 15.72
C PHE A 418 9.54 -12.15 16.26
N GLY A 419 10.84 -12.21 16.60
CA GLY A 419 11.44 -13.38 17.24
C GLY A 419 10.83 -13.63 18.62
N GLN A 420 10.64 -12.56 19.41
CA GLN A 420 9.97 -12.59 20.71
C GLN A 420 8.49 -12.99 20.59
N LEU A 421 7.83 -12.64 19.48
CA LEU A 421 6.42 -12.98 19.23
C LEU A 421 6.20 -14.41 18.74
N THR A 422 7.22 -15.08 18.22
CA THR A 422 7.06 -16.41 17.59
C THR A 422 6.55 -17.49 18.56
N GLY A 423 6.91 -17.39 19.85
CA GLY A 423 6.46 -18.32 20.90
C GLY A 423 5.05 -18.07 21.41
N VAL A 424 4.52 -16.85 21.25
CA VAL A 424 3.25 -16.38 21.83
C VAL A 424 2.05 -17.16 21.29
N PHE A 425 2.10 -17.55 20.01
CA PHE A 425 0.98 -18.21 19.32
C PHE A 425 1.10 -19.73 19.26
N SER A 426 1.99 -20.32 20.07
CA SER A 426 2.12 -21.77 20.17
C SER A 426 0.80 -22.39 20.63
N ILE A 427 0.42 -23.51 20.03
CA ILE A 427 -0.88 -24.19 20.22
C ILE A 427 -0.74 -25.30 21.24
#